data_AF-A1ATP3-F1
#
_entry.id   AF-A1ATP3-F1
#
_cell.length_a   1.000
_cell.length_b   1.000
_cell.length_c   1.000
_cell.angle_alpha   90.00
_cell.angle_beta   90.00
_cell.angle_gamma   90.00
#
_symmetry.space_group_name_H-M   'P 1'
#
loop_
_entity.id
_entity.type
_entity.pdbx_description
1 polymer ?
#
loop_
_entity_poly.entity_id
_entity_poly.type
_entity_poly.pdbx_seq_one_letter_code
_entity_poly.pdbx_strand_id
1 'polypeptide(L)'
;MALDKGKLQALRCFKWVEGIVFNRKEYKTGRIKPESEWITVSVEPIIDPELFEQVSLKLESRSPDKIPPRVVSSPTLLTGIVRCGSCGSAMTIATGKGGRYRYYKCSRKINDLARGERCQNTNVPMEKLDGLILRTVAERIFTPERVELMLKELEINLKYARSDQHEQIRQLT
;
A
#
# COMPACT_ATOMS: atom_id res chain seq x y z
N MET A 1 -24.07 5.77 -8.46
CA MET A 1 -23.95 5.41 -7.02
C MET A 1 -23.04 6.44 -6.38
N ALA A 2 -23.59 7.32 -5.56
CA ALA A 2 -22.86 8.42 -4.93
C ALA A 2 -21.87 7.84 -3.89
N LEU A 3 -20.58 7.97 -4.16
CA LEU A 3 -19.53 7.67 -3.19
C LEU A 3 -19.63 8.68 -2.04
N ASP A 4 -19.80 8.14 -0.85
CA ASP A 4 -19.93 8.84 0.42
C ASP A 4 -18.71 9.76 0.67
N LYS A 5 -18.93 11.07 0.53
CA LYS A 5 -17.90 12.13 0.57
C LYS A 5 -17.26 12.32 1.96
N GLY A 6 -17.61 11.49 2.95
CA GLY A 6 -17.27 11.68 4.36
C GLY A 6 -15.92 11.12 4.83
N LYS A 7 -15.25 10.23 4.08
CA LYS A 7 -14.08 9.48 4.61
C LYS A 7 -12.72 9.73 3.97
N LEU A 8 -12.64 10.62 2.97
CA LEU A 8 -11.38 10.91 2.25
C LEU A 8 -10.65 12.14 2.83
N GLN A 9 -10.56 12.26 4.15
CA GLN A 9 -9.91 13.41 4.82
C GLN A 9 -8.38 13.36 4.89
N ALA A 10 -7.71 12.34 4.35
CA ALA A 10 -6.28 12.13 4.55
C ALA A 10 -5.36 12.43 3.35
N LEU A 11 -5.87 13.05 2.27
CA LEU A 11 -5.01 13.60 1.21
C LEU A 11 -5.36 15.07 0.97
N ARG A 12 -4.41 15.91 1.33
CA ARG A 12 -4.49 17.36 1.55
C ARG A 12 -4.58 18.20 0.26
N CYS A 13 -5.13 17.64 -0.82
CA CYS A 13 -5.35 18.33 -2.10
C CYS A 13 -6.59 17.79 -2.81
N PHE A 14 -7.70 17.66 -2.07
CA PHE A 14 -8.99 17.21 -2.61
C PHE A 14 -9.67 18.36 -3.36
N LYS A 15 -9.21 18.61 -4.59
CA LYS A 15 -9.96 19.15 -5.75
C LYS A 15 -8.99 19.74 -6.75
N TRP A 16 -8.33 18.87 -7.49
CA TRP A 16 -7.65 19.27 -8.72
C TRP A 16 -8.61 19.36 -9.91
N VAL A 17 -9.74 18.65 -9.87
CA VAL A 17 -10.69 18.56 -10.99
C VAL A 17 -11.81 19.61 -10.90
N GLU A 18 -12.12 20.13 -9.70
CA GLU A 18 -13.20 21.11 -9.46
C GLU A 18 -12.73 22.43 -8.81
N GLY A 19 -11.42 22.70 -8.80
CA GLY A 19 -10.84 23.93 -8.22
C GLY A 19 -10.63 23.91 -6.70
N ILE A 20 -9.69 24.73 -6.23
CA ILE A 20 -9.29 24.80 -4.82
C ILE A 20 -10.28 25.70 -4.06
N VAL A 21 -10.82 25.20 -2.94
CA VAL A 21 -11.75 25.95 -2.08
C VAL A 21 -11.04 26.49 -0.85
N PHE A 22 -11.09 27.82 -0.67
CA PHE A 22 -10.53 28.55 0.47
C PHE A 22 -11.63 29.03 1.43
N ASN A 23 -11.23 29.52 2.61
CA ASN A 23 -12.12 30.11 3.63
C ASN A 23 -13.21 29.15 4.18
N ARG A 24 -12.90 27.85 4.29
CA ARG A 24 -13.89 26.83 4.69
C ARG A 24 -14.18 26.79 6.20
N LYS A 25 -13.22 27.17 7.04
CA LYS A 25 -13.33 27.11 8.50
C LYS A 25 -12.96 28.45 9.11
N GLU A 26 -13.71 28.86 10.12
CA GLU A 26 -13.36 30.00 10.95
C GLU A 26 -12.17 29.65 11.86
N TYR A 27 -11.11 30.46 11.83
CA TYR A 27 -9.85 30.16 12.53
C TYR A 27 -10.02 30.05 14.05
N LYS A 28 -10.87 30.89 14.65
CA LYS A 28 -11.01 30.98 16.12
C LYS A 28 -11.93 29.90 16.70
N THR A 29 -12.97 29.50 15.98
CA THR A 29 -14.02 28.60 16.50
C THR A 29 -13.97 27.21 15.88
N GLY A 30 -13.23 27.04 14.77
CA GLY A 30 -13.19 25.80 14.00
C GLY A 30 -14.51 25.47 13.27
N ARG A 31 -15.53 26.34 13.36
CA ARG A 31 -16.83 26.15 12.72
C ARG A 31 -16.68 26.19 11.20
N ILE A 32 -17.42 25.31 10.53
CA ILE A 32 -17.51 25.29 9.07
C ILE A 32 -18.38 26.47 8.65
N LYS A 33 -17.84 27.35 7.81
CA LYS A 33 -18.55 28.51 7.26
C LYS A 33 -19.58 28.06 6.21
N PRO A 34 -20.68 28.81 6.02
CA PRO A 34 -21.64 28.50 4.95
C PRO A 34 -20.98 28.50 3.58
N GLU A 35 -21.48 27.69 2.65
CA GLU A 35 -20.89 27.50 1.32
C GLU A 35 -20.84 28.80 0.50
N SER A 36 -21.73 29.76 0.79
CA SER A 36 -21.75 31.09 0.17
C SER A 36 -20.52 31.95 0.47
N GLU A 37 -19.78 31.65 1.55
CA GLU A 37 -18.53 32.34 1.91
C GLU A 37 -17.28 31.61 1.42
N TRP A 38 -17.45 30.46 0.76
CA TRP A 38 -16.34 29.68 0.24
C TRP A 38 -15.83 30.29 -1.05
N ILE A 39 -14.53 30.59 -1.09
CA ILE A 39 -13.89 31.15 -2.27
C ILE A 39 -13.36 29.98 -3.09
N THR A 40 -13.93 29.75 -4.28
CA THR A 40 -13.49 28.69 -5.19
C THR A 40 -12.61 29.29 -6.27
N VAL A 41 -11.39 28.77 -6.41
CA VAL A 41 -10.44 29.17 -7.46
C VAL A 41 -10.30 28.02 -8.45
N SER A 42 -10.65 28.27 -9.72
CA SER A 42 -10.43 27.32 -10.80
C SER A 42 -8.96 27.33 -11.20
N VAL A 43 -8.35 26.15 -11.32
CA VAL A 43 -6.96 25.96 -11.73
C VAL A 43 -6.94 24.93 -12.84
N GLU A 44 -6.09 25.13 -13.85
CA GLU A 44 -5.91 24.17 -14.94
C GLU A 44 -5.26 22.88 -14.41
N PRO A 45 -5.79 21.69 -14.73
CA PRO A 45 -5.23 20.43 -14.27
C PRO A 45 -3.90 20.13 -14.98
N ILE A 46 -2.85 19.89 -14.20
CA ILE A 46 -1.51 19.48 -14.71
C ILE A 46 -1.45 17.98 -15.04
N ILE A 47 -2.36 17.17 -14.48
CA ILE A 47 -2.41 15.72 -14.67
C ILE A 47 -3.82 15.31 -15.06
N ASP A 48 -3.91 14.24 -15.85
CA ASP A 48 -5.18 13.71 -16.31
C ASP A 48 -6.07 13.25 -15.14
N PRO A 49 -7.39 13.55 -15.16
CA PRO A 49 -8.31 13.14 -14.11
C PRO A 49 -8.36 11.63 -13.84
N GLU A 50 -8.23 10.80 -14.88
CA GLU A 50 -8.21 9.34 -14.75
C GLU A 50 -6.96 8.89 -13.99
N LEU A 51 -5.81 9.46 -14.34
CA LEU A 51 -4.55 9.19 -13.63
C LEU A 51 -4.65 9.60 -12.15
N PHE A 52 -5.27 10.74 -11.85
CA PHE A 52 -5.48 11.20 -10.48
C PHE A 52 -6.38 10.24 -9.69
N GLU A 53 -7.46 9.74 -10.30
CA GLU A 53 -8.36 8.78 -9.66
C GLU A 53 -7.64 7.46 -9.35
N GLN A 54 -6.89 6.92 -10.32
CA GLN A 54 -6.10 5.69 -10.14
C GLN A 54 -5.08 5.83 -8.98
N VAL A 55 -4.38 6.96 -8.90
CA VAL A 55 -3.43 7.23 -7.81
C VAL A 55 -4.14 7.39 -6.47
N SER A 56 -5.29 8.08 -6.45
CA SER A 56 -6.08 8.29 -5.24
C SER A 56 -6.57 6.96 -4.65
N LEU A 57 -7.09 6.06 -5.49
CA LEU A 57 -7.49 4.71 -5.08
C LEU A 57 -6.30 3.91 -4.51
N LYS A 58 -5.14 4.00 -5.15
CA LYS A 58 -3.92 3.31 -4.71
C LYS A 58 -3.43 3.85 -3.36
N LEU A 59 -3.47 5.16 -3.14
CA LEU A 59 -3.13 5.77 -1.86
C LEU A 59 -4.13 5.38 -0.76
N GLU A 60 -5.43 5.39 -1.08
CA GLU A 60 -6.47 5.02 -0.14
C GLU A 60 -6.36 3.54 0.29
N SER A 61 -6.01 2.65 -0.63
CA SER A 61 -5.74 1.24 -0.29
C SER A 61 -4.56 1.05 0.68
N ARG A 62 -3.63 2.01 0.71
CA ARG A 62 -2.41 2.01 1.53
C ARG A 62 -2.52 2.92 2.75
N SER A 63 -3.72 3.45 3.04
CA SER A 63 -3.88 4.40 4.13
C SER A 63 -3.50 3.77 5.47
N PRO A 64 -2.85 4.52 6.38
CA PRO A 64 -2.51 4.03 7.72
C PRO A 64 -3.71 3.52 8.52
N ASP A 65 -4.91 4.04 8.23
CA ASP A 65 -6.16 3.61 8.84
C ASP A 65 -6.57 2.20 8.41
N LYS A 66 -6.21 1.78 7.19
CA LYS A 66 -6.53 0.46 6.63
C LYS A 66 -5.38 -0.53 6.80
N ILE A 67 -4.14 -0.08 6.60
CA ILE A 67 -2.95 -0.92 6.67
C ILE A 67 -1.99 -0.33 7.71
N PRO A 68 -1.62 -1.10 8.76
CA PRO A 68 -0.65 -0.64 9.73
C PRO A 68 0.67 -0.24 9.05
N PRO A 69 1.25 0.95 9.34
CA PRO A 69 2.43 1.45 8.64
C PRO A 69 3.62 0.48 8.62
N ARG A 70 3.78 -0.31 9.70
CA ARG A 70 4.85 -1.30 9.82
C ARG A 70 4.72 -2.46 8.83
N VAL A 71 3.53 -2.74 8.29
CA VAL A 71 3.37 -3.75 7.22
C VAL A 71 3.95 -3.23 5.90
N VAL A 72 3.80 -1.93 5.64
CA VAL A 72 4.27 -1.29 4.40
C VAL A 72 5.78 -1.05 4.42
N SER A 73 6.34 -0.69 5.57
CA SER A 73 7.77 -0.36 5.72
C SER A 73 8.64 -1.52 6.23
N SER A 74 8.08 -2.71 6.38
CA SER A 74 8.83 -3.84 6.96
C SER A 74 9.98 -4.26 6.05
N PRO A 75 11.21 -4.40 6.56
CA PRO A 75 12.35 -4.87 5.77
C PRO A 75 12.31 -6.40 5.53
N THR A 76 11.16 -7.05 5.68
CA THR A 76 11.06 -8.51 5.70
C THR A 76 9.95 -9.03 4.79
N LEU A 77 10.26 -10.11 4.08
CA LEU A 77 9.49 -10.62 2.96
C LEU A 77 8.04 -10.95 3.30
N LEU A 78 7.79 -11.53 4.49
CA LEU A 78 6.51 -12.16 4.80
C LEU A 78 5.67 -11.41 5.84
N THR A 79 6.02 -10.16 6.15
CA THR A 79 5.23 -9.34 7.07
C THR A 79 3.82 -9.14 6.53
N GLY A 80 2.81 -9.41 7.35
CA GLY A 80 1.40 -9.25 6.97
C GLY A 80 0.82 -10.39 6.13
N ILE A 81 1.65 -11.32 5.65
CA ILE A 81 1.22 -12.47 4.83
C ILE A 81 1.09 -13.73 5.70
N VAL A 82 2.09 -14.01 6.54
CA VAL A 82 2.15 -15.26 7.29
C VAL A 82 1.17 -15.27 8.46
N ARG A 83 0.35 -16.32 8.51
CA ARG A 83 -0.59 -16.62 9.60
C ARG A 83 -0.22 -17.92 10.30
N CYS A 84 -0.55 -18.00 11.58
CA CYS A 84 -0.32 -19.18 12.40
C CYS A 84 -1.25 -20.32 11.98
N GLY A 85 -0.69 -21.48 11.61
CA GLY A 85 -1.48 -22.65 11.24
C GLY A 85 -2.35 -23.23 12.36
N SER A 86 -2.03 -22.97 13.62
CA SER A 86 -2.79 -23.52 14.76
C SER A 86 -3.95 -22.63 15.20
N CYS A 87 -3.82 -21.30 15.12
CA CYS A 87 -4.83 -20.36 15.65
C CYS A 87 -5.27 -19.27 14.68
N GLY A 88 -4.76 -19.28 13.44
CA GLY A 88 -5.11 -18.31 12.39
C GLY A 88 -4.61 -16.87 12.62
N SER A 89 -4.07 -16.55 13.80
CA SER A 89 -3.56 -15.22 14.12
C SER A 89 -2.34 -14.86 13.27
N ALA A 90 -2.13 -13.57 13.01
CA ALA A 90 -0.94 -13.09 12.29
C ALA A 90 0.36 -13.49 13.00
N MET A 91 1.41 -13.75 12.22
CA MET A 91 2.76 -13.93 12.78
C MET A 91 3.56 -12.64 12.64
N THR A 92 4.39 -12.36 13.63
CA THR A 92 5.28 -11.19 13.67
C THR A 92 6.71 -11.63 13.93
N ILE A 93 7.66 -10.76 13.65
CA ILE A 93 9.08 -11.05 13.84
C ILE A 93 9.45 -10.86 15.31
N ALA A 94 10.12 -11.87 15.85
CA ALA A 94 10.83 -11.80 17.12
C ALA A 94 12.32 -12.00 16.87
N THR A 95 13.15 -11.23 17.56
CA THR A 95 14.60 -11.33 17.50
C THR A 95 15.14 -12.03 18.74
N GLY A 96 16.23 -12.76 18.56
CA GLY A 96 17.00 -13.40 19.64
C GLY A 96 18.48 -13.04 19.54
N LYS A 97 19.20 -13.12 20.67
CA LYS A 97 20.66 -12.86 20.77
C LYS A 97 21.08 -11.55 20.08
N GLY A 98 20.47 -10.44 20.51
CA GLY A 98 20.77 -9.10 19.99
C GLY A 98 20.42 -8.87 18.51
N GLY A 99 19.51 -9.66 17.95
CA GLY A 99 19.13 -9.56 16.53
C GLY A 99 19.83 -10.55 15.60
N ARG A 100 20.76 -11.36 16.13
CA ARG A 100 21.45 -12.41 15.34
C ARG A 100 20.49 -13.45 14.78
N TYR A 101 19.46 -13.78 15.54
CA TYR A 101 18.44 -14.74 15.11
C TYR A 101 17.10 -14.04 14.94
N ARG A 102 16.41 -14.35 13.85
CA ARG A 102 15.07 -13.84 13.55
C ARG A 102 14.11 -15.01 13.39
N TYR A 103 12.94 -14.88 14.02
CA TYR A 103 11.90 -15.90 14.00
C TYR A 103 10.56 -15.27 13.68
N TYR A 104 9.73 -15.96 12.91
CA TYR A 104 8.31 -15.69 12.88
C TYR A 104 7.67 -16.34 14.11
N LYS A 105 7.01 -15.51 14.92
CA LYS A 105 6.32 -15.92 16.15
C LYS A 105 4.86 -15.47 16.07
N CYS A 106 3.95 -16.34 16.51
CA CYS A 106 2.52 -16.04 16.56
C CYS A 106 2.25 -14.80 17.43
N SER A 107 1.50 -13.82 16.92
CA SER A 107 1.17 -12.59 17.66
C SER A 107 0.41 -12.90 18.95
N ARG A 108 -0.53 -13.84 18.90
CA ARG A 108 -1.29 -14.31 20.06
C ARG A 108 -0.39 -14.92 21.14
N LYS A 109 0.65 -15.66 20.74
CA LYS A 109 1.66 -16.20 21.66
C LYS A 109 2.51 -15.11 22.34
N ILE A 110 2.62 -13.93 21.73
CA ILE A 110 3.35 -12.79 22.29
C ILE A 110 2.45 -11.95 23.20
N ASN A 111 1.22 -11.69 22.78
CA ASN A 111 0.34 -10.73 23.44
C ASN A 111 -0.46 -11.36 24.59
N ASP A 112 -0.83 -12.64 24.50
CA ASP A 112 -1.69 -13.32 25.50
C ASP A 112 -0.86 -13.88 26.67
N LEU A 113 0.23 -13.20 27.06
CA LEU A 113 1.06 -13.64 28.19
C LEU A 113 0.29 -13.69 29.51
N ALA A 114 -0.79 -12.92 29.64
CA ALA A 114 -1.56 -12.74 30.88
C ALA A 114 -3.05 -13.16 30.82
N ARG A 115 -3.58 -13.61 29.67
CA ARG A 115 -5.01 -13.94 29.49
C ARG A 115 -5.19 -15.27 28.71
N GLY A 116 -5.21 -16.40 29.42
CA GLY A 116 -5.72 -17.69 28.90
C GLY A 116 -4.72 -18.61 28.18
N GLU A 117 -5.27 -19.57 27.42
CA GLU A 117 -4.52 -20.62 26.71
C GLU A 117 -3.64 -20.05 25.59
N ARG A 118 -2.33 -20.15 25.79
CA ARG A 118 -1.35 -19.67 24.83
C ARG A 118 -1.36 -20.55 23.58
N CYS A 119 -1.21 -19.92 22.41
CA CYS A 119 -0.94 -20.66 21.19
C CYS A 119 0.38 -21.43 21.34
N GLN A 120 0.29 -22.76 21.28
CA GLN A 120 1.43 -23.67 21.44
C GLN A 120 2.30 -23.81 20.17
N ASN A 121 1.98 -23.07 19.11
CA ASN A 121 2.72 -23.15 17.86
C ASN A 121 4.21 -22.78 18.05
N THR A 122 5.09 -23.48 17.34
CA THR A 122 6.54 -23.31 17.42
C THR A 122 6.98 -22.01 16.75
N ASN A 123 8.09 -21.44 17.23
CA ASN A 123 8.69 -20.29 16.56
C ASN A 123 9.43 -20.78 15.31
N VAL A 124 9.15 -20.18 14.16
CA VAL A 124 9.73 -20.63 12.89
C VAL A 124 10.94 -19.76 12.55
N PRO A 125 12.14 -20.32 12.32
CA PRO A 125 13.29 -19.55 11.87
C PRO A 125 13.00 -18.83 10.55
N MET A 126 13.26 -17.53 10.50
CA MET A 126 12.93 -16.67 9.35
C MET A 126 13.58 -17.17 8.06
N GLU A 127 14.89 -17.41 8.10
CA GLU A 127 15.68 -17.87 6.94
C GLU A 127 15.14 -19.16 6.32
N LYS A 128 14.68 -20.11 7.17
CA LYS A 128 14.13 -21.38 6.70
C LYS A 128 12.79 -21.19 6.00
N LEU A 129 11.91 -20.38 6.58
CA LEU A 129 10.58 -20.13 6.01
C LEU A 129 10.67 -19.29 4.73
N ASP A 130 11.42 -18.19 4.77
CA ASP A 130 11.65 -17.33 3.61
C ASP A 130 12.28 -18.11 2.47
N GLY A 131 13.33 -18.91 2.75
CA GLY A 131 13.98 -19.73 1.75
C GLY A 131 13.05 -20.78 1.13
N LEU A 132 12.18 -21.41 1.93
CA LEU A 132 11.19 -22.36 1.42
C LEU A 132 10.17 -21.68 0.48
N ILE A 133 9.67 -20.52 0.89
CA ILE A 133 8.68 -19.77 0.10
C ILE A 133 9.30 -19.26 -1.19
N LEU A 134 10.51 -18.67 -1.13
CA LEU A 134 11.21 -18.19 -2.32
C LEU A 134 11.47 -19.32 -3.32
N ARG A 135 11.90 -20.51 -2.86
CA ARG A 135 12.06 -21.68 -3.74
C ARG A 135 10.73 -22.09 -4.38
N THR A 136 9.68 -22.21 -3.58
CA THR A 136 8.36 -22.61 -4.07
C THR A 136 7.80 -21.61 -5.10
N VAL A 137 7.98 -20.31 -4.83
CA VAL A 137 7.61 -19.24 -5.76
C VAL A 137 8.42 -19.35 -7.04
N ALA A 138 9.73 -19.56 -6.94
CA ALA A 138 10.59 -19.68 -8.11
C ALA A 138 10.19 -20.87 -9.00
N GLU A 139 9.99 -22.03 -8.41
CA GLU A 139 9.64 -23.26 -9.11
C GLU A 139 8.24 -23.21 -9.75
N ARG A 140 7.26 -22.55 -9.11
CA ARG A 140 5.87 -22.54 -9.58
C ARG A 140 5.49 -21.34 -10.45
N ILE A 141 6.14 -20.20 -10.25
CA ILE A 141 5.80 -18.95 -10.94
C ILE A 141 6.77 -18.70 -12.10
N PHE A 142 8.08 -18.94 -11.91
CA PHE A 142 9.08 -18.73 -12.96
C PHE A 142 9.33 -19.99 -13.79
N THR A 143 8.26 -20.62 -14.28
CA THR A 143 8.39 -21.65 -15.32
C THR A 143 8.84 -20.99 -16.63
N PRO A 144 9.59 -21.69 -17.51
CA PRO A 144 10.08 -21.12 -18.76
C PRO A 144 8.97 -20.44 -19.59
N GLU A 145 7.79 -21.05 -19.65
CA GLU A 145 6.64 -20.55 -20.41
C GLU A 145 6.11 -19.24 -19.80
N ARG A 146 6.06 -19.15 -18.48
CA ARG A 146 5.65 -17.92 -17.78
C ARG A 146 6.67 -16.82 -17.93
N VAL A 147 7.94 -17.14 -17.85
CA VAL A 147 9.02 -16.16 -18.04
C VAL A 147 8.98 -15.61 -19.46
N GLU A 148 8.74 -16.44 -20.47
CA GLU A 148 8.60 -15.98 -21.86
C GLU A 148 7.41 -15.01 -22.01
N LEU A 149 6.27 -15.31 -21.41
CA LEU A 149 5.11 -14.40 -21.40
C LEU A 149 5.43 -13.08 -20.69
N MET A 150 6.09 -13.12 -19.53
CA MET A 150 6.49 -11.92 -18.80
C MET A 150 7.47 -11.06 -19.61
N LEU A 151 8.41 -11.67 -20.32
CA LEU A 151 9.37 -10.97 -21.18
C LEU A 151 8.68 -10.31 -22.39
N LYS A 152 7.75 -11.02 -23.06
CA LYS A 152 6.96 -10.46 -24.16
C LYS A 152 6.16 -9.24 -23.71
N GLU A 153 5.50 -9.33 -22.56
CA GLU A 153 4.75 -8.22 -21.98
C GLU A 153 5.67 -7.04 -21.62
N LEU A 154 6.85 -7.32 -21.06
CA LEU A 154 7.84 -6.28 -20.77
C LEU A 154 8.32 -5.57 -22.04
N GLU A 155 8.61 -6.31 -23.10
CA GLU A 155 9.01 -5.73 -24.40
C GLU A 155 7.94 -4.81 -24.97
N ILE A 156 6.67 -5.22 -24.88
CA ILE A 156 5.52 -4.43 -25.31
C ILE A 156 5.46 -3.11 -24.52
N ASN A 157 5.53 -3.20 -23.20
CA ASN A 157 5.49 -2.02 -22.33
C ASN A 157 6.67 -1.06 -22.57
N LEU A 158 7.87 -1.59 -22.81
CA LEU A 158 9.05 -0.78 -23.14
C LEU A 158 8.91 -0.08 -24.49
N LYS A 159 8.30 -0.73 -25.49
CA LYS A 159 8.01 -0.09 -26.80
C LYS A 159 7.02 1.05 -26.64
N TYR A 160 5.93 0.84 -25.90
CA TYR A 160 4.93 1.88 -25.63
C TYR A 160 5.52 3.08 -24.87
N ALA A 161 6.32 2.83 -23.84
CA ALA A 161 6.98 3.90 -23.09
C ALA A 161 7.91 4.74 -23.98
N ARG A 162 8.64 4.10 -24.90
CA ARG A 162 9.53 4.79 -25.83
C ARG A 162 8.76 5.58 -26.90
N SER A 163 7.66 5.03 -27.43
CA SER A 163 6.84 5.75 -28.42
C SER A 163 6.14 6.97 -27.79
N ASP A 164 5.65 6.84 -26.57
CA ASP A 164 5.03 7.95 -25.82
C ASP A 164 6.05 9.08 -25.58
N GLN A 165 7.26 8.75 -25.13
CA GLN A 165 8.35 9.72 -24.99
C GLN A 165 8.74 10.37 -26.33
N HIS A 166 8.78 9.61 -27.42
CA HIS A 166 9.13 10.14 -28.73
C HIS A 166 8.06 11.11 -29.26
N GLU A 167 6.79 10.78 -29.06
CA GLU A 167 5.67 11.64 -29.44
C GLU A 167 5.65 12.93 -28.61
N GLN A 168 5.88 12.84 -27.30
CA GLN A 168 6.02 14.01 -26.43
C GLN A 168 7.19 14.93 -26.84
N ILE A 169 8.36 14.36 -27.19
CA ILE A 169 9.51 15.16 -27.66
C ILE A 169 9.19 15.85 -29.00
N ARG A 170 8.51 15.15 -29.91
CA ARG A 170 8.08 15.72 -31.19
C ARG A 170 7.10 16.88 -31.02
N GLN A 171 6.19 16.81 -30.04
CA GLN A 171 5.22 17.89 -29.79
C GLN A 171 5.86 19.17 -29.20
N LEU A 172 7.07 19.06 -28.64
CA LEU A 172 7.82 20.17 -28.05
C LEU A 172 8.84 20.81 -29.01
N THR A 173 9.09 20.20 -30.18
CA THR A 173 10.05 20.64 -31.19
C THR A 173 9.32 21.26 -32.38
#